data_AF-A0A6I6UUI0-F1
#
_entry.id   AF-A0A6I6UUI0-F1
#
_cell.length_a   1.000
_cell.length_b   1.000
_cell.length_c   1.000
_cell.angle_alpha   90.00
_cell.angle_beta   90.00
_cell.angle_gamma   90.00
#
_symmetry.space_group_name_H-M   'P 1'
#
loop_
_entity.id
_entity.type
_entity.pdbx_description
1 polymer ?
#
loop_
_entity_poly.entity_id
_entity_poly.type
_entity_poly.pdbx_seq_one_letter_code
_entity_poly.pdbx_strand_id
1 'polypeptide(L)'
;MIRLVSIVLCLMVMPNLSLGDGTHILHAQQEIPSYAKWGSLAVRKTKERYPNAEIVDYLHIGKEYGTKISTEKFKLWLRQNGKEFGVFIDIQFETETEKLLNIKYRETDR
;
A
#
# COMPACT_ATOMS: atom_id res chain seq x y z
N MET A 1 -60.34 -2.71 13.68
CA MET A 1 -60.94 -1.41 14.06
C MET A 1 -59.84 -0.37 14.06
N ILE A 2 -60.09 0.74 13.38
CA ILE A 2 -59.19 1.88 13.19
C ILE A 2 -59.68 3.03 14.10
N ARG A 3 -58.83 4.06 14.31
CA ARG A 3 -59.11 5.41 14.91
C ARG A 3 -58.84 5.53 16.42
N LEU A 4 -58.32 6.62 16.99
CA LEU A 4 -57.72 7.90 16.57
C LEU A 4 -57.01 8.40 17.87
N VAL A 5 -55.76 8.87 17.87
CA VAL A 5 -55.39 10.31 17.92
C VAL A 5 -56.16 11.05 19.05
N SER A 6 -55.55 11.54 20.13
CA SER A 6 -54.83 12.82 20.13
C SER A 6 -54.40 13.30 21.55
N ILE A 7 -53.25 13.98 21.64
CA ILE A 7 -52.90 15.15 22.51
C ILE A 7 -52.75 14.84 24.03
N VAL A 8 -51.58 14.96 24.66
CA VAL A 8 -50.98 16.24 25.09
C VAL A 8 -49.45 16.20 24.97
N LEU A 9 -48.95 17.03 24.05
CA LEU A 9 -47.56 17.46 23.93
C LEU A 9 -47.43 18.77 24.73
N CYS A 10 -46.74 18.77 25.87
CA CYS A 10 -46.22 20.00 26.47
C CYS A 10 -45.09 19.73 27.47
N LEU A 11 -43.86 19.97 27.00
CA LEU A 11 -42.77 20.69 27.68
C LEU A 11 -42.41 20.30 29.14
N MET A 12 -41.30 19.59 29.29
CA MET A 12 -40.23 20.02 30.21
C MET A 12 -38.88 19.92 29.50
N VAL A 13 -38.37 21.10 29.12
CA VAL A 13 -37.00 21.33 28.70
C VAL A 13 -36.15 21.43 29.96
N MET A 14 -35.09 20.63 30.07
CA MET A 14 -33.82 21.07 30.64
C MET A 14 -32.66 20.38 29.89
N PRO A 15 -31.61 21.12 29.49
CA PRO A 15 -30.50 20.60 28.73
C PRO A 15 -29.50 19.97 29.68
N ASN A 16 -29.25 18.66 29.56
CA ASN A 16 -28.01 18.12 30.10
C ASN A 16 -26.88 18.51 29.15
N LEU A 17 -26.22 19.58 29.54
CA LEU A 17 -24.95 20.07 29.04
C LEU A 17 -23.88 18.99 29.32
N SER A 18 -23.83 17.94 28.50
CA SER A 18 -22.69 17.04 28.52
C SER A 18 -21.65 17.62 27.57
N LEU A 19 -20.62 18.15 28.21
CA LEU A 19 -19.36 18.60 27.64
C LEU A 19 -18.99 17.77 26.40
N GLY A 20 -18.73 18.48 25.30
CA GLY A 20 -18.13 17.87 24.13
C GLY A 20 -16.78 17.31 24.53
N ASP A 21 -16.72 16.00 24.75
CA ASP A 21 -15.49 15.26 24.53
C ASP A 21 -15.23 15.38 23.04
N GLY A 22 -14.42 16.39 22.69
CA GLY A 22 -13.73 16.45 21.43
C GLY A 22 -12.89 15.19 21.34
N THR A 23 -13.49 14.11 20.84
CA THR A 23 -12.75 13.01 20.26
C THR A 23 -11.96 13.65 19.13
N HIS A 24 -10.72 14.01 19.42
CA HIS A 24 -9.72 14.20 18.40
C HIS A 24 -9.67 12.88 17.65
N ILE A 25 -10.42 12.77 16.57
CA ILE A 25 -10.22 11.73 15.57
C ILE A 25 -8.85 12.05 15.00
N LEU A 26 -7.82 11.54 15.66
CA LEU A 26 -6.48 11.41 15.12
C LEU A 26 -6.66 10.54 13.88
N HIS A 27 -6.88 11.21 12.75
CA HIS A 27 -6.64 10.60 11.45
C HIS A 27 -5.14 10.34 11.43
N ALA A 28 -4.74 9.15 11.90
CA ALA A 28 -3.43 8.62 11.60
C ALA A 28 -3.41 8.50 10.08
N GLN A 29 -2.90 9.53 9.41
CA GLN A 29 -2.63 9.49 8.00
C GLN A 29 -1.59 8.39 7.85
N GLN A 30 -2.06 7.21 7.42
CA GLN A 30 -1.23 6.03 7.32
C GLN A 30 -0.26 6.29 6.17
N GLU A 31 0.88 6.90 6.49
CA GLU A 31 1.92 7.19 5.52
C GLU A 31 2.34 5.86 4.90
N ILE A 32 2.14 5.76 3.59
CA ILE A 32 2.56 4.59 2.84
C ILE A 32 4.08 4.52 2.97
N PRO A 33 4.66 3.40 3.45
CA PRO A 33 6.10 3.28 3.57
C PRO A 33 6.77 3.60 2.23
N SER A 34 7.89 4.32 2.25
CA SER A 34 8.59 4.77 1.03
C SER A 34 8.92 3.63 0.07
N TYR A 35 9.14 2.41 0.59
CA TYR A 35 9.42 1.22 -0.21
C TYR A 35 8.21 0.75 -1.04
N ALA A 36 6.98 1.01 -0.59
CA ALA A 36 5.77 0.45 -1.22
C ALA A 36 5.56 0.99 -2.63
N LYS A 37 5.95 2.25 -2.89
CA LYS A 37 6.01 2.84 -4.24
C LYS A 37 6.85 1.97 -5.19
N TRP A 38 8.03 1.57 -4.72
CA TRP A 38 8.98 0.77 -5.49
C TRP A 38 8.53 -0.68 -5.62
N GLY A 39 7.88 -1.24 -4.60
CA GLY A 39 7.29 -2.58 -4.67
C GLY A 39 6.21 -2.68 -5.75
N SER A 40 5.29 -1.71 -5.82
CA SER A 40 4.29 -1.65 -6.89
C SER A 40 4.93 -1.50 -8.28
N LEU A 41 6.00 -0.72 -8.40
CA LEU A 41 6.76 -0.60 -9.64
C LEU A 41 7.43 -1.92 -10.04
N ALA A 42 8.05 -2.63 -9.09
CA ALA A 42 8.70 -3.92 -9.31
C ALA A 42 7.71 -4.95 -9.85
N VAL A 43 6.54 -5.08 -9.21
CA VAL A 43 5.48 -6.01 -9.65
C VAL A 43 5.02 -5.67 -11.07
N ARG A 44 4.66 -4.41 -11.33
CA ARG A 44 4.18 -3.98 -12.65
C ARG A 44 5.21 -4.22 -13.74
N LYS A 45 6.45 -3.80 -13.54
CA LYS A 45 7.52 -3.96 -14.55
C LYS A 45 7.93 -5.41 -14.76
N THR A 46 7.79 -6.25 -13.73
CA THR A 46 7.98 -7.69 -13.87
C THR A 46 6.86 -8.32 -14.68
N LYS A 47 5.59 -7.93 -14.47
CA LYS A 47 4.47 -8.37 -15.33
C LYS A 47 4.66 -7.94 -16.78
N GLU A 48 5.13 -6.71 -17.03
CA GLU A 48 5.44 -6.23 -18.39
C GLU A 48 6.54 -7.08 -19.07
N ARG A 49 7.59 -7.47 -18.33
CA ARG A 49 8.67 -8.32 -18.87
C ARG A 49 8.25 -9.78 -19.06
N TYR A 50 7.43 -10.32 -18.17
CA TYR A 50 6.99 -11.71 -18.17
C TYR A 50 5.47 -11.79 -18.33
N PRO A 51 4.90 -11.40 -19.50
CA PRO A 51 3.46 -11.26 -19.69
C PRO A 51 2.67 -12.57 -19.55
N ASN A 52 3.37 -13.71 -19.68
CA ASN A 52 2.79 -15.04 -19.61
C ASN A 52 3.09 -15.75 -18.27
N ALA A 53 3.76 -15.09 -17.33
CA ALA A 53 4.06 -15.64 -16.01
C ALA A 53 3.11 -15.08 -14.95
N GLU A 54 2.69 -15.93 -14.04
CA GLU A 54 2.01 -15.55 -12.80
C GLU A 54 3.06 -15.08 -11.79
N ILE A 55 2.81 -13.98 -11.07
CA ILE A 55 3.58 -13.62 -9.87
C ILE A 55 2.89 -14.30 -8.70
N VAL A 56 3.56 -15.30 -8.13
CA VAL A 56 3.05 -16.12 -7.02
C VAL A 56 3.25 -15.42 -5.68
N ASP A 57 4.42 -14.80 -5.50
CA ASP A 57 4.75 -14.06 -4.28
C ASP A 57 5.76 -12.94 -4.57
N TYR A 58 5.85 -11.98 -3.64
CA TYR A 58 6.82 -10.90 -3.68
C TYR A 58 7.45 -10.70 -2.30
N LEU A 59 8.77 -10.55 -2.28
CA LEU A 59 9.55 -10.25 -1.10
C LEU A 59 10.26 -8.92 -1.28
N HIS A 60 10.06 -8.02 -0.33
CA HIS A 60 10.92 -6.85 -0.17
C HIS A 60 12.18 -7.26 0.59
N ILE A 61 13.34 -7.13 -0.07
CA ILE A 61 14.63 -7.52 0.52
C ILE A 61 15.16 -6.38 1.40
N GLY A 62 15.01 -5.14 0.93
CA GLY A 62 15.46 -3.96 1.64
C GLY A 62 16.00 -2.87 0.72
N LYS A 63 16.50 -1.83 1.36
CA LYS A 63 17.05 -0.64 0.73
C LYS A 63 18.55 -0.53 0.96
N GLU A 64 19.30 -0.31 -0.11
CA GLU A 64 20.68 0.19 -0.04
C GLU A 64 20.64 1.71 -0.15
N TYR A 65 21.00 2.38 0.94
CA TYR A 65 21.08 3.84 0.99
C TYR A 65 22.39 4.31 0.36
N GLY A 66 22.30 5.31 -0.51
CA GLY A 66 23.47 6.03 -1.01
C GLY A 66 23.22 7.53 -1.06
N THR A 67 24.30 8.31 -1.07
CA THR A 67 24.23 9.78 -0.99
C THR A 67 23.49 10.40 -2.18
N LYS A 68 23.72 9.91 -3.40
CA LYS A 68 23.08 10.41 -4.63
C LYS A 68 22.06 9.43 -5.20
N ILE A 69 22.33 8.14 -5.08
CA ILE A 69 21.52 7.07 -5.64
C ILE A 69 21.24 6.06 -4.53
N SER A 70 19.98 5.70 -4.38
CA SER A 70 19.56 4.58 -3.53
C SER A 70 19.04 3.44 -4.40
N THR A 71 19.10 2.22 -3.87
CA THR A 71 18.58 1.03 -4.53
C THR A 71 17.56 0.32 -3.65
N GLU A 72 16.35 0.12 -4.16
CA GLU A 72 15.35 -0.74 -3.51
C GLU A 72 15.41 -2.14 -4.15
N LYS A 73 15.46 -3.19 -3.32
CA LYS A 73 15.63 -4.57 -3.79
C LYS A 73 14.44 -5.44 -3.46
N PHE A 74 14.07 -6.26 -4.44
CA PHE A 74 12.96 -7.20 -4.35
C PHE A 74 13.36 -8.57 -4.90
N LYS A 75 12.68 -9.62 -4.44
CA LYS A 75 12.64 -10.92 -5.10
C LYS A 75 11.19 -11.27 -5.37
N LEU A 76 10.85 -11.52 -6.63
CA LEU A 76 9.53 -12.00 -7.04
C LEU A 76 9.64 -13.47 -7.40
N TRP A 77 8.67 -14.27 -6.96
CA TRP A 77 8.51 -15.66 -7.35
C TRP A 77 7.51 -15.74 -8.49
N LEU A 78 7.96 -16.23 -9.64
CA LEU A 78 7.16 -16.37 -10.84
C LEU A 78 6.87 -17.83 -11.13
N ARG A 79 5.73 -18.07 -11.78
CA ARG A 79 5.35 -19.36 -12.33
C ARG A 79 4.92 -19.21 -13.78
N GLN A 80 5.49 -20.00 -14.67
CA GLN A 80 5.14 -20.02 -16.09
C GLN A 80 5.22 -21.46 -16.62
N ASN A 81 4.15 -21.93 -17.28
CA ASN A 81 4.09 -23.27 -17.88
C ASN A 81 4.50 -24.40 -16.90
N GLY A 82 4.11 -24.29 -15.63
CA GLY A 82 4.46 -25.27 -14.58
C GLY A 82 5.88 -25.16 -14.03
N LYS A 83 6.74 -24.28 -14.58
CA LYS A 83 8.06 -23.98 -14.02
C LYS A 83 7.97 -22.79 -13.07
N GLU A 84 8.66 -22.90 -11.94
CA GLU A 84 8.81 -21.82 -10.97
C GLU A 84 10.24 -21.30 -10.95
N PHE A 85 10.39 -19.99 -10.81
CA PHE A 85 11.69 -19.33 -10.74
C PHE A 85 11.60 -18.00 -9.98
N GLY A 86 12.72 -17.54 -9.45
CA GLY A 86 12.82 -16.24 -8.80
C GLY A 86 13.36 -15.18 -9.76
N VAL A 87 12.97 -13.93 -9.55
CA VAL A 87 13.53 -12.77 -10.22
C VAL A 87 13.93 -11.76 -9.16
N PHE A 88 15.23 -11.48 -9.04
CA PHE A 88 15.71 -10.34 -8.28
C PHE A 88 15.52 -9.06 -9.10
N ILE A 89 14.98 -8.03 -8.46
CA ILE A 89 14.79 -6.71 -9.05
C ILE A 89 15.49 -5.67 -8.19
N ASP A 90 16.38 -4.90 -8.81
CA ASP A 90 17.07 -3.77 -8.21
C ASP A 90 16.58 -2.49 -8.89
N ILE A 91 15.87 -1.65 -8.15
CA ILE A 91 15.36 -0.35 -8.63
C ILE A 91 16.28 0.75 -8.12
N GLN A 92 16.97 1.42 -9.04
CA GLN A 92 17.84 2.55 -8.73
C GLN A 92 17.13 3.87 -8.97
N PHE A 93 17.27 4.79 -8.02
CA PHE A 93 16.66 6.11 -8.08
C PHE A 93 17.54 7.18 -7.41
N GLU A 94 17.39 8.43 -7.83
CA GLU A 94 18.03 9.57 -7.17
C GLU A 94 17.51 9.70 -5.72
N THR A 95 18.40 9.76 -4.73
CA THR A 95 18.01 9.71 -3.31
C THR A 95 17.15 10.91 -2.89
N GLU A 96 17.42 12.10 -3.41
CA GLU A 96 16.72 13.34 -3.03
C GLU A 96 15.38 13.50 -3.74
N THR A 97 15.36 13.25 -5.06
CA THR A 97 14.19 13.52 -5.92
C THR A 97 13.31 12.29 -6.13
N GLU A 98 13.80 11.12 -5.73
CA GLU A 98 13.23 9.81 -6.02
C GLU A 98 12.97 9.54 -7.52
N LYS A 99 13.70 10.23 -8.40
CA LYS A 99 13.61 10.03 -9.84
C LYS A 99 14.16 8.65 -10.20
N LEU A 100 13.35 7.87 -10.91
CA LEU A 100 13.75 6.55 -11.42
C LEU A 100 14.95 6.70 -12.38
N LEU A 101 16.01 5.95 -12.11
CA LEU A 101 17.21 5.92 -12.95
C LEU A 101 17.32 4.62 -13.73
N ASN A 102 17.12 3.47 -13.09
CA ASN A 102 17.28 2.17 -13.72
C ASN A 102 16.52 1.07 -13.00
N ILE A 103 16.22 -0.02 -13.70
CA ILE A 103 15.73 -1.26 -13.10
C ILE A 103 16.50 -2.44 -13.68
N LYS A 104 17.17 -3.20 -12.81
CA LYS A 104 17.91 -4.41 -13.18
C LYS A 104 17.15 -5.66 -12.76
N TYR A 105 17.29 -6.71 -13.54
CA TYR A 105 16.60 -7.99 -13.35
C TYR A 105 17.60 -9.11 -13.42
N ARG A 106 17.46 -10.09 -12.53
CA ARG A 106 18.27 -11.30 -12.54
C ARG A 106 17.43 -12.49 -12.13
N GLU A 107 17.25 -13.42 -13.07
CA GLU A 107 16.62 -14.70 -12.81
C GLU A 107 17.49 -15.57 -11.90
N THR A 108 16.82 -16.44 -11.15
CA THR A 108 17.42 -17.41 -10.24
C THR A 108 16.49 -18.60 -10.14
N ASP A 109 17.01 -19.74 -9.70
CA ASP A 109 16.16 -20.79 -9.14
C ASP A 109 15.40 -20.24 -7.92
N ARG A 110 14.26 -20.86 -7.61
CA ARG A 110 13.29 -20.38 -6.61
C ARG A 110 13.94 -20.06 -5.26
#